data_AF-A0A7Y7YIX6-F1
#
_entry.id   AF-A0A7Y7YIX6-F1
#
_cell.length_a   1.000
_cell.length_b   1.000
_cell.length_c   1.000
_cell.angle_alpha   90.00
_cell.angle_beta   90.00
_cell.angle_gamma   90.00
#
_symmetry.space_group_name_H-M   'P 1'
#
loop_
_entity.id
_entity.type
_entity.pdbx_description
1 polymer ?
#
loop_
_entity_poly.entity_id
_entity_poly.type
_entity_poly.pdbx_seq_one_letter_code
_entity_poly.pdbx_strand_id
1 'polypeptide(L)'
;MLDIIRHTKNYEADLNRGGKSIPNYRFSDEREWRFVPSIDNQCSMVFGLDYASQKENANVIELSKTILEKEALTFEPNDIKYIIIENDDEISDFLDFLRKAKGKSYTYHDIEQLMTRILTAEQIFTDI
;
A
#
# COMPACT_ATOMS: atom_id res chain seq x y z
N MET A 1 13.68 3.32 -22.86
CA MET A 1 13.73 1.88 -22.49
C MET A 1 13.76 1.70 -20.97
N LEU A 2 14.60 2.42 -20.22
CA LEU A 2 14.64 2.38 -18.74
C LEU A 2 13.34 2.80 -18.04
N ASP A 3 12.54 3.69 -18.64
CA ASP A 3 11.29 4.19 -18.05
C ASP A 3 10.16 3.15 -18.00
N ILE A 4 10.17 2.12 -18.85
CA ILE A 4 9.12 1.08 -18.80
C ILE A 4 9.29 0.19 -17.56
N ILE A 5 10.53 0.03 -17.08
CA ILE A 5 10.87 -0.89 -15.98
C ILE A 5 10.17 -0.48 -14.67
N ARG A 6 10.07 0.83 -14.39
CA ARG A 6 9.35 1.35 -13.19
C ARG A 6 7.84 1.13 -13.23
N HIS A 7 7.28 0.99 -14.42
CA HIS A 7 5.87 0.64 -14.63
C HIS A 7 5.64 -0.88 -14.69
N THR A 8 6.70 -1.67 -14.62
CA THR A 8 6.62 -3.13 -14.66
C THR A 8 6.46 -3.68 -13.24
N LYS A 9 5.66 -4.73 -13.12
CA LYS A 9 5.53 -5.55 -11.92
C LYS A 9 5.98 -6.96 -12.27
N ASN A 10 6.61 -7.65 -11.32
CA ASN A 10 6.86 -9.08 -11.48
C ASN A 10 5.52 -9.78 -11.69
N TYR A 11 5.44 -10.72 -12.63
CA TYR A 11 4.21 -11.46 -12.87
C TYR A 11 3.97 -12.50 -11.77
N GLU A 12 5.00 -13.31 -11.50
CA GLU A 12 4.99 -14.43 -10.55
C GLU A 12 6.40 -14.62 -9.99
N ALA A 13 6.52 -14.88 -8.67
CA ALA A 13 7.75 -15.31 -7.99
C ALA A 13 7.41 -15.82 -6.57
N ASP A 14 8.40 -16.33 -5.83
CA ASP A 14 8.18 -16.74 -4.44
C ASP A 14 7.98 -15.51 -3.53
N LEU A 15 6.87 -15.49 -2.79
CA LEU A 15 6.55 -14.42 -1.83
C LEU A 15 7.08 -14.80 -0.44
N ASN A 16 8.08 -14.05 0.04
CA ASN A 16 8.61 -14.20 1.39
C ASN A 16 7.98 -13.17 2.33
N ARG A 17 7.11 -13.60 3.26
CA ARG A 17 6.40 -12.71 4.19
C ARG A 17 6.30 -13.33 5.59
N GLY A 18 6.74 -12.61 6.61
CA GLY A 18 6.62 -13.05 8.01
C GLY A 18 7.32 -14.39 8.30
N GLY A 19 8.46 -14.65 7.65
CA GLY A 19 9.20 -15.91 7.78
C GLY A 19 8.59 -17.11 7.03
N LYS A 20 7.48 -16.92 6.31
CA LYS A 20 6.89 -17.93 5.43
C LYS A 20 7.22 -17.61 3.98
N SER A 21 7.48 -18.65 3.19
CA SER A 21 7.68 -18.56 1.74
C SER A 21 6.49 -19.21 1.04
N ILE A 22 5.83 -18.44 0.17
CA ILE A 22 4.71 -18.92 -0.65
C ILE A 22 5.24 -19.04 -2.08
N PRO A 23 5.42 -20.27 -2.59
CA PRO A 23 6.00 -20.46 -3.91
C PRO A 23 5.04 -20.05 -5.02
N ASN A 24 5.57 -19.59 -6.15
CA ASN A 24 4.80 -19.22 -7.36
C ASN A 24 3.63 -18.25 -7.09
N TYR A 25 3.87 -17.25 -6.26
CA TYR A 25 2.86 -16.24 -5.95
C TYR A 25 2.67 -15.26 -7.12
N ARG A 26 1.42 -15.10 -7.56
CA ARG A 26 1.06 -14.21 -8.68
C ARG A 26 0.77 -12.80 -8.20
N PHE A 27 1.80 -11.96 -8.24
CA PHE A 27 1.70 -10.53 -7.94
C PHE A 27 0.78 -9.76 -8.89
N SER A 28 0.55 -10.30 -10.09
CA SER A 28 -0.36 -9.73 -11.08
C SER A 28 -1.84 -9.86 -10.70
N ASP A 29 -2.19 -10.77 -9.78
CA ASP A 29 -3.56 -10.90 -9.26
C ASP A 29 -3.88 -9.82 -8.20
N GLU A 30 -2.85 -9.16 -7.64
CA GLU A 30 -3.04 -8.04 -6.74
C GLU A 30 -3.55 -6.81 -7.50
N ARG A 31 -4.70 -6.30 -7.08
CA ARG A 31 -5.27 -5.05 -7.59
C ARG A 31 -4.63 -3.84 -6.88
N GLU A 32 -3.35 -3.63 -7.13
CA GLU A 32 -2.57 -2.51 -6.59
C GLU A 32 -2.56 -1.32 -7.58
N TRP A 33 -2.60 -0.10 -7.04
CA TRP A 33 -2.20 1.09 -7.80
C TRP A 33 -0.85 1.59 -7.29
N ARG A 34 0.08 1.84 -8.21
CA ARG A 34 1.40 2.41 -7.94
C ARG A 34 1.48 3.84 -8.50
N PHE A 35 1.79 4.80 -7.64
CA PHE A 35 2.26 6.11 -8.08
C PHE A 35 3.73 5.99 -8.49
N VAL A 36 4.04 6.50 -9.68
CA VAL A 36 5.39 6.48 -10.25
C VAL A 36 5.84 7.93 -10.43
N PRO A 37 6.83 8.41 -9.64
CA PRO A 37 7.34 9.78 -9.74
C PRO A 37 7.92 10.10 -11.13
N SER A 38 8.03 11.39 -11.46
CA SER A 38 8.61 11.82 -12.74
C SER A 38 10.04 11.29 -12.93
N ILE A 39 10.43 11.01 -14.17
CA ILE A 39 11.82 10.63 -14.51
C ILE A 39 12.83 11.75 -14.24
N ASP A 40 12.38 13.00 -14.26
CA ASP A 40 13.22 14.16 -14.02
C ASP A 40 13.56 14.35 -12.54
N ASN A 41 12.89 13.59 -11.66
CA ASN A 41 13.25 13.56 -10.25
C ASN A 41 14.64 12.91 -10.13
N GLN A 42 15.58 13.60 -9.48
CA GLN A 42 16.97 13.18 -9.31
C GLN A 42 17.13 11.98 -8.35
N CYS A 43 16.13 11.09 -8.29
CA CYS A 43 16.15 9.86 -7.50
C CYS A 43 16.42 8.65 -8.39
N SER A 44 17.17 7.69 -7.88
CA SER A 44 17.31 6.41 -8.57
C SER A 44 16.08 5.55 -8.27
N MET A 45 15.38 5.19 -9.34
CA MET A 45 14.01 4.64 -9.29
C MET A 45 13.95 3.12 -9.36
N VAL A 46 15.11 2.44 -9.49
CA VAL A 46 15.20 0.99 -9.57
C VAL A 46 16.38 0.52 -8.73
N PHE A 47 16.10 -0.24 -7.67
CA PHE A 47 17.10 -0.95 -6.90
C PHE A 47 16.62 -2.38 -6.66
N GLY A 48 17.43 -3.37 -7.02
CA GLY A 48 17.25 -4.72 -6.48
C GLY A 48 17.55 -4.72 -4.97
N LEU A 49 16.96 -5.65 -4.22
CA LEU A 49 17.24 -5.79 -2.78
C LEU A 49 18.75 -5.93 -2.51
N ASP A 50 19.45 -6.69 -3.36
CA ASP A 50 20.90 -6.88 -3.25
C ASP A 50 21.67 -5.56 -3.43
N TYR A 51 21.28 -4.74 -4.41
CA TYR A 51 21.88 -3.41 -4.61
C TYR A 51 21.62 -2.50 -3.41
N ALA A 52 20.39 -2.52 -2.88
CA ALA A 52 20.00 -1.71 -1.75
C ALA A 52 20.71 -2.10 -0.44
N SER A 53 21.14 -3.36 -0.32
CA SER A 53 21.79 -3.92 0.87
C SER A 53 23.29 -3.63 0.96
N GLN A 54 23.91 -3.24 -0.16
CA GLN A 54 25.33 -2.92 -0.25
C GLN A 54 25.64 -1.57 0.41
N LYS A 55 26.65 -1.54 1.30
CA LYS A 55 27.00 -0.33 2.08
C LYS A 55 27.47 0.82 1.20
N GLU A 56 28.16 0.53 0.10
CA GLU A 56 28.61 1.51 -0.88
C GLU A 56 27.46 2.30 -1.52
N ASN A 57 26.26 1.72 -1.56
CA ASN A 57 25.07 2.33 -2.16
C ASN A 57 24.22 3.11 -1.16
N ALA A 58 24.55 3.09 0.13
CA ALA A 58 23.75 3.70 1.20
C ALA A 58 23.44 5.19 0.94
N ASN A 59 24.44 5.95 0.51
CA ASN A 59 24.29 7.39 0.24
C ASN A 59 23.30 7.67 -0.91
N VAL A 60 23.31 6.84 -1.96
CA VAL A 60 22.41 6.98 -3.11
C VAL A 60 20.96 6.67 -2.72
N ILE A 61 20.79 5.67 -1.85
CA ILE A 61 19.47 5.28 -1.31
C ILE A 61 18.92 6.38 -0.40
N GLU A 62 19.75 6.92 0.49
CA GLU A 62 19.37 8.01 1.39
C GLU A 62 18.96 9.27 0.61
N LEU A 63 19.77 9.68 -0.37
CA LEU A 63 19.44 10.81 -1.24
C LEU A 63 18.11 10.57 -1.98
N SER A 64 17.91 9.36 -2.53
CA SER A 64 16.68 9.02 -3.24
C SER A 64 15.46 9.07 -2.31
N LYS A 65 15.58 8.62 -1.06
CA LYS A 65 14.52 8.72 -0.05
C LYS A 65 14.15 10.17 0.24
N THR A 66 15.12 11.04 0.49
CA THR A 66 14.87 12.46 0.77
C THR A 66 14.19 13.19 -0.39
N ILE A 67 14.49 12.81 -1.64
CA ILE A 67 13.81 13.36 -2.82
C ILE A 67 12.36 12.84 -2.86
N LEU A 68 12.16 11.53 -2.68
CA LEU A 68 10.84 10.90 -2.73
C LEU A 68 9.90 11.35 -1.61
N GLU A 69 10.43 11.72 -0.43
CA GLU A 69 9.63 12.27 0.67
C GLU A 69 8.85 13.52 0.27
N LYS A 70 9.39 14.33 -0.66
CA LYS A 70 8.72 15.55 -1.18
C LYS A 70 7.59 15.23 -2.16
N GLU A 71 7.61 14.04 -2.73
CA GLU A 71 6.64 13.52 -3.70
C GLU A 71 5.67 12.52 -3.05
N ALA A 72 5.75 12.35 -1.73
CA ALA A 72 4.92 11.41 -0.99
C ALA A 72 3.45 11.86 -1.07
N LEU A 73 2.60 10.94 -1.51
CA LEU A 73 1.16 11.18 -1.53
C LEU A 73 0.63 11.23 -0.10
N THR A 74 -0.07 12.30 0.24
CA THR A 74 -0.87 12.36 1.46
C THR A 74 -2.16 11.58 1.25
N PHE A 75 -2.70 11.08 2.35
CA PHE A 75 -3.93 10.30 2.34
C PHE A 75 -4.75 10.62 3.58
N GLU A 76 -5.95 11.15 3.34
CA GLU A 76 -6.87 11.57 4.38
C GLU A 76 -8.06 10.60 4.45
N PRO A 77 -8.78 10.54 5.59
CA PRO A 77 -9.99 9.72 5.73
C PRO A 77 -10.99 9.91 4.59
N ASN A 78 -11.11 11.15 4.10
CA ASN A 78 -12.03 11.49 3.02
C ASN A 78 -11.68 10.89 1.66
N ASP A 79 -10.45 10.42 1.46
CA ASP A 79 -10.01 9.76 0.24
C ASP A 79 -10.47 8.29 0.16
N ILE A 80 -10.84 7.69 1.29
CA ILE A 80 -11.34 6.29 1.36
C ILE A 80 -12.77 6.24 0.82
N LYS A 81 -13.03 5.54 -0.28
CA LYS A 81 -14.41 5.38 -0.79
C LYS A 81 -15.15 4.23 -0.13
N TYR A 82 -14.47 3.10 0.03
CA TYR A 82 -15.03 1.86 0.55
C TYR A 82 -14.01 1.17 1.43
N ILE A 83 -14.49 0.55 2.49
CA ILE A 83 -13.76 -0.38 3.34
C ILE A 83 -14.49 -1.71 3.21
N ILE A 84 -13.82 -2.73 2.71
CA ILE A 84 -14.42 -4.06 2.53
C ILE A 84 -13.92 -4.97 3.64
N ILE A 85 -14.85 -5.52 4.40
CA ILE A 85 -14.60 -6.53 5.45
C ILE A 85 -15.28 -7.85 5.05
N GLU A 86 -14.99 -8.95 5.76
CA GLU A 86 -15.51 -10.26 5.37
C GLU A 86 -17.03 -10.34 5.54
N ASN A 87 -17.53 -10.05 6.74
CA ASN A 87 -18.93 -10.13 7.14
C ASN A 87 -19.27 -9.12 8.26
N ASP A 88 -20.54 -9.05 8.66
CA ASP A 88 -21.03 -8.06 9.64
C ASP A 88 -20.44 -8.29 11.06
N ASP A 89 -20.03 -9.52 11.39
CA ASP A 89 -19.49 -9.85 12.71
C ASP A 89 -18.14 -9.16 12.96
N GLU A 90 -17.37 -8.85 11.90
CA GLU A 90 -16.08 -8.16 11.99
C GLU A 90 -16.20 -6.65 12.24
N ILE A 91 -17.38 -6.05 12.06
CA ILE A 91 -17.55 -4.59 12.12
C ILE A 91 -17.03 -4.04 13.44
N SER A 92 -17.44 -4.63 14.57
CA SER A 92 -17.08 -4.12 15.90
C SER A 92 -15.58 -4.16 16.14
N ASP A 93 -14.92 -5.27 15.78
CA ASP A 93 -13.49 -5.46 15.93
C ASP A 93 -12.69 -4.51 15.03
N PHE A 94 -13.16 -4.33 13.80
CA PHE A 94 -12.56 -3.38 12.86
C PHE A 94 -12.66 -1.93 13.36
N LEU A 95 -13.81 -1.53 13.94
CA LEU A 95 -13.99 -0.19 14.51
C LEU A 95 -13.06 0.06 15.69
N ASP A 96 -12.92 -0.92 16.57
CA ASP A 96 -12.00 -0.84 17.69
C ASP A 96 -10.54 -0.75 17.22
N PHE A 97 -10.18 -1.51 16.19
CA PHE A 97 -8.88 -1.39 15.54
C PHE A 97 -8.68 0.02 14.97
N LEU A 98 -9.64 0.55 14.22
CA LEU A 98 -9.56 1.86 13.59
C LEU A 98 -9.38 2.97 14.64
N ARG A 99 -10.15 2.92 15.74
CA ARG A 99 -10.02 3.86 16.87
C ARG A 99 -8.65 3.75 17.54
N LYS A 100 -8.13 2.55 17.76
CA LYS A 100 -6.80 2.33 18.38
C LYS A 100 -5.67 2.80 17.46
N ALA A 101 -5.74 2.46 16.18
CA ALA A 101 -4.70 2.74 15.20
C ALA A 101 -4.65 4.21 14.77
N LYS A 102 -5.82 4.86 14.68
CA LYS A 102 -5.96 6.20 14.08
C LYS A 102 -6.61 7.24 14.99
N GLY A 103 -7.06 6.89 16.20
CA GLY A 103 -7.71 7.85 17.10
C GLY A 103 -6.85 9.03 17.58
N LYS A 104 -5.53 9.00 17.33
CA LYS A 104 -4.63 10.16 17.54
C LYS A 104 -4.54 11.09 16.34
N SER A 105 -4.77 10.58 15.13
CA SER A 105 -4.60 11.31 13.86
C SER A 105 -5.93 11.70 13.23
N TYR A 106 -6.99 10.94 13.47
CA TYR A 106 -8.32 11.15 12.90
C TYR A 106 -9.26 11.69 13.97
N THR A 107 -10.11 12.62 13.56
CA THR A 107 -11.16 13.13 14.44
C THR A 107 -12.24 12.08 14.66
N TYR A 108 -13.05 12.26 15.68
CA TYR A 108 -14.22 11.40 15.90
C TYR A 108 -15.16 11.40 14.68
N HIS A 109 -15.34 12.56 14.04
CA HIS A 109 -16.16 12.71 12.85
C HIS A 109 -15.60 11.92 11.64
N ASP A 110 -14.28 11.94 11.44
CA ASP A 110 -13.64 11.15 10.39
C ASP A 110 -13.91 9.66 10.58
N ILE A 111 -13.81 9.19 11.82
CA ILE A 111 -14.06 7.79 12.16
C ILE A 111 -15.52 7.42 11.89
N GLU A 112 -16.49 8.24 12.31
CA GLU A 112 -17.91 8.05 12.00
C GLU A 112 -18.17 7.97 10.50
N GLN A 113 -17.59 8.89 9.73
CA GLN A 113 -17.74 8.90 8.28
C GLN A 113 -17.17 7.64 7.64
N LEU A 114 -16.03 7.14 8.11
CA LEU A 114 -15.47 5.87 7.65
C LEU A 114 -16.36 4.67 7.97
N MET A 115 -17.09 4.69 9.10
CA MET A 115 -18.05 3.61 9.40
C MET A 115 -19.13 3.49 8.34
N THR A 116 -19.60 4.63 7.82
CA THR A 116 -20.63 4.66 6.76
C THR A 116 -20.15 4.10 5.41
N ARG A 117 -18.84 3.87 5.27
CA ARG A 117 -18.20 3.39 4.05
C ARG A 117 -17.79 1.92 4.14
N ILE A 118 -18.17 1.23 5.22
CA ILE A 118 -17.94 -0.20 5.39
C ILE A 118 -18.97 -0.98 4.56
N LEU A 119 -18.48 -1.94 3.78
CA LEU A 119 -19.26 -2.91 3.02
C LEU A 119 -18.72 -4.31 3.35
N THR A 120 -19.59 -5.33 3.32
CA THR A 120 -19.13 -6.71 3.49
C THR A 120 -18.92 -7.39 2.14
N ALA A 121 -17.97 -8.31 2.08
CA ALA A 121 -17.78 -9.16 0.92
C ALA A 121 -19.04 -9.99 0.65
N GLU A 122 -19.70 -10.50 1.71
CA GLU A 122 -20.99 -11.20 1.60
C GLU A 122 -22.04 -10.37 0.84
N GLN A 123 -22.27 -9.11 1.22
CA GLN A 123 -23.21 -8.22 0.53
C GLN A 123 -22.85 -8.05 -0.94
N ILE A 124 -21.56 -7.85 -1.25
CA ILE A 124 -21.09 -7.69 -2.63
C ILE A 124 -21.38 -8.96 -3.46
N PHE A 125 -21.24 -10.15 -2.87
CA PHE A 125 -21.49 -11.40 -3.57
C PHE A 125 -22.97 -11.76 -3.69
N THR A 126 -23.82 -11.34 -2.76
CA THR A 126 -25.26 -11.65 -2.78
C THR A 126 -26.08 -10.66 -3.59
N ASP A 127 -25.62 -9.41 -3.71
CA ASP A 127 -26.36 -8.34 -4.39
C ASP A 127 -26.07 -8.24 -5.90
N ILE A 128 -25.15 -9.06 -6.41
CA ILE A 128 -24.82 -9.24 -7.84
C ILE A 128 -25.53 -10.49 -8.37
#